data_AF-A0A6I5RWD6-F1
#
_entry.id   AF-A0A6I5RWD6-F1
#
_cell.length_a   1.000
_cell.length_b   1.000
_cell.length_c   1.000
_cell.angle_alpha   90.00
_cell.angle_beta   90.00
_cell.angle_gamma   90.00
#
_symmetry.space_group_name_H-M   'P 1'
#
loop_
_entity.id
_entity.type
_entity.pdbx_description
1 polymer ?
#
loop_
_entity_poly.entity_id
_entity_poly.type
_entity_poly.pdbx_seq_one_letter_code
_entity_poly.pdbx_strand_id
1 'polypeptide(L)'
;MTTSTLATRSPLSSVSQTPSRATLTLFFSLLLAGLVYTAWSLFRDVSASGTVITTWTPFVLLGVALVIALGFEFVNGFHDTANAVATVIYTHSLPASFAVVWSGCWNFLGVLFSSGAVAFGIVALLPVELILQVGSSAGFSMVFALLLSAIVWNLGTW
;
A
#
# COMPACT_ATOMS: atom_id res chain seq x y z
N MET A 1 -36.02 -34.27 -42.91
CA MET A 1 -35.21 -34.45 -41.69
C MET A 1 -34.11 -33.41 -41.74
N THR A 2 -34.33 -32.26 -41.13
CA THR A 2 -33.49 -31.05 -41.24
C THR A 2 -32.36 -31.10 -40.23
N THR A 3 -31.12 -31.17 -40.72
CA THR A 3 -29.88 -31.01 -39.93
C THR A 3 -29.74 -29.57 -39.46
N SER A 4 -30.07 -29.29 -38.20
CA SER A 4 -29.80 -28.01 -37.56
C SER A 4 -28.33 -27.95 -37.14
N THR A 5 -27.47 -27.44 -38.02
CA THR A 5 -26.11 -27.01 -37.68
C THR A 5 -26.19 -25.83 -36.71
N LEU A 6 -26.04 -26.11 -35.41
CA LEU A 6 -25.88 -25.11 -34.36
C LEU A 6 -24.56 -24.38 -34.59
N ALA A 7 -24.67 -23.13 -35.01
CA ALA A 7 -23.57 -22.21 -35.21
C ALA A 7 -22.74 -22.05 -33.92
N THR A 8 -21.46 -22.38 -34.01
CA THR A 8 -20.44 -22.05 -33.01
C THR A 8 -20.33 -20.53 -32.93
N ARG A 9 -20.87 -19.91 -31.87
CA ARG A 9 -20.57 -18.51 -31.54
C ARG A 9 -19.59 -18.48 -30.39
N SER A 10 -18.35 -18.14 -30.69
CA SER A 10 -17.52 -17.39 -29.76
C SER A 10 -16.92 -16.19 -30.50
N PRO A 11 -17.11 -14.99 -29.93
CA PRO A 11 -15.96 -14.13 -29.77
C PRO A 11 -15.98 -13.60 -28.34
N LEU A 12 -15.26 -14.27 -27.43
CA LEU A 12 -14.82 -13.58 -26.22
C LEU A 12 -13.83 -12.52 -26.71
N SER A 13 -14.31 -11.29 -26.82
CA SER A 13 -13.49 -10.12 -27.14
C SER A 13 -12.41 -10.02 -26.07
N SER A 14 -11.16 -10.32 -26.45
CA SER A 14 -9.99 -10.10 -25.63
C SER A 14 -9.81 -8.61 -25.43
N VAL A 15 -10.37 -8.08 -24.34
CA VAL A 15 -10.12 -6.72 -23.88
C VAL A 15 -8.68 -6.65 -23.38
N SER A 16 -7.73 -6.55 -24.32
CA SER A 16 -6.36 -6.15 -24.05
C SER A 16 -6.27 -4.64 -24.17
N GLN A 17 -6.82 -3.92 -23.19
CA GLN A 17 -6.61 -2.48 -23.10
C GLN A 17 -5.26 -2.23 -22.44
N THR A 18 -4.21 -2.12 -23.27
CA THR A 18 -2.93 -1.60 -22.79
C THR A 18 -3.16 -0.18 -22.27
N PRO A 19 -2.66 0.18 -21.07
CA PRO A 19 -2.86 1.51 -20.53
C PRO A 19 -2.32 2.56 -21.50
N SER A 20 -3.12 3.61 -21.74
CA SER A 20 -2.71 4.72 -22.62
C SER A 20 -1.45 5.37 -22.07
N ARG A 21 -0.54 5.79 -22.96
CA ARG A 21 0.68 6.52 -22.58
C ARG A 21 0.35 7.73 -21.70
N ALA A 22 -0.78 8.38 -21.95
CA ALA A 22 -1.28 9.50 -21.13
C ALA A 22 -1.63 9.08 -19.70
N THR A 23 -2.24 7.90 -19.51
CA THR A 23 -2.57 7.34 -18.19
C THR A 23 -1.30 7.00 -17.42
N LEU A 24 -0.29 6.41 -18.09
CA LEU A 24 1.01 6.14 -17.50
C LEU A 24 1.72 7.43 -17.09
N THR A 25 1.78 8.44 -17.96
CA THR A 25 2.42 9.72 -17.61
C THR A 25 1.71 10.39 -16.44
N LEU A 26 0.38 10.37 -16.40
CA LEU A 26 -0.39 10.93 -15.30
C LEU A 26 -0.12 10.20 -13.98
N PHE A 27 -0.12 8.86 -14.00
CA PHE A 27 0.18 8.03 -12.83
C PHE A 27 1.56 8.35 -12.25
N PHE A 28 2.61 8.30 -13.07
CA PHE A 28 3.98 8.59 -12.59
C PHE A 28 4.15 10.05 -12.16
N SER A 29 3.46 10.99 -12.81
CA SER A 29 3.49 12.41 -12.40
C SER A 29 2.86 12.63 -11.02
N LEU A 30 1.73 11.99 -10.74
CA LEU A 30 1.07 12.06 -9.44
C LEU A 30 1.91 11.41 -8.35
N LEU A 31 2.50 10.26 -8.65
CA LEU A 31 3.38 9.55 -7.71
C LEU A 31 4.62 10.39 -7.37
N LEU A 32 5.27 10.98 -8.37
CA LEU A 32 6.40 11.87 -8.16
C LEU A 32 5.99 13.13 -7.37
N ALA A 33 4.87 13.76 -7.72
CA ALA A 33 4.36 14.93 -7.01
C ALA A 33 4.08 14.60 -5.53
N GLY A 34 3.49 13.44 -5.24
CA GLY A 34 3.26 12.95 -3.88
C GLY A 34 4.56 12.75 -3.10
N LEU A 35 5.57 12.11 -3.70
CA LEU A 35 6.89 11.93 -3.10
C LEU A 35 7.61 13.25 -2.83
N VAL A 36 7.54 14.19 -3.78
CA VAL A 36 8.11 15.54 -3.61
C VAL A 36 7.39 16.30 -2.51
N TYR A 37 6.06 16.23 -2.45
CA TYR A 37 5.27 16.86 -1.41
C TYR A 37 5.58 16.30 -0.03
N THR A 38 5.69 14.97 0.12
CA THR A 38 6.04 14.35 1.40
C THR A 38 7.47 14.70 1.83
N ALA A 39 8.43 14.67 0.91
CA ALA A 39 9.80 15.10 1.20
C ALA A 39 9.83 16.57 1.65
N TRP A 40 9.14 17.46 0.92
CA TRP A 40 9.06 18.87 1.27
C TRP A 40 8.37 19.12 2.62
N SER A 41 7.27 18.42 2.91
CA SER A 41 6.59 18.47 4.21
C SER A 41 7.54 18.03 5.32
N LEU A 42 8.24 16.90 5.14
CA LEU A 42 9.17 16.38 6.12
C LEU A 42 10.28 17.40 6.43
N PHE A 43 10.88 18.03 5.41
CA PHE A 43 11.89 19.07 5.64
C PHE A 43 11.31 20.28 6.38
N ARG A 44 10.07 20.68 6.07
CA ARG A 44 9.36 21.76 6.76
C ARG A 44 9.11 21.42 8.23
N ASP A 45 8.66 20.20 8.51
CA ASP A 45 8.35 19.72 9.86
C ASP A 45 9.62 19.57 10.71
N VAL A 46 10.69 19.02 10.14
CA VAL A 46 12.01 18.93 10.81
C VAL A 46 12.54 20.33 11.13
N SER A 47 12.47 21.26 10.16
CA SER A 47 12.93 22.64 10.37
C SER A 47 12.08 23.39 11.41
N ALA A 48 10.77 23.11 11.48
CA ALA A 48 9.86 23.70 12.47
C ALA A 48 10.05 23.12 13.88
N SER A 49 10.53 21.87 14.00
CA SER A 49 10.70 21.19 15.28
C SER A 49 11.91 21.67 16.11
N GLY A 50 12.74 22.58 15.57
CA GLY A 50 13.88 23.16 16.29
C GLY A 50 15.00 22.17 16.62
N THR A 51 14.99 20.96 16.06
CA THR A 51 16.07 19.97 16.26
C THR A 51 17.31 20.39 15.48
N VAL A 52 18.44 20.44 16.17
CA VAL A 52 19.75 20.64 15.52
C VAL A 52 20.08 19.35 14.77
N ILE A 53 20.01 19.39 13.43
CA ILE A 53 20.39 18.27 12.57
C ILE A 53 21.91 18.12 12.64
N THR A 54 22.40 17.34 13.60
CA THR A 54 23.83 17.06 13.78
C THR A 54 24.28 15.80 13.03
N THR A 55 23.34 14.91 12.67
CA THR A 55 23.64 13.60 12.07
C THR A 55 22.63 13.19 11.01
N TRP A 56 23.09 12.44 10.00
CA TRP A 56 22.27 11.90 8.91
C TRP A 56 21.50 10.63 9.30
N THR A 57 21.86 10.02 10.43
CA THR A 57 21.32 8.75 10.93
C THR A 57 19.78 8.70 10.94
N PRO A 58 19.05 9.71 11.43
CA PRO A 58 17.58 9.64 11.48
C PRO A 58 16.94 9.55 10.09
N PHE A 59 17.51 10.24 9.09
CA PHE A 59 17.00 10.20 7.71
C PHE A 59 17.25 8.84 7.05
N VAL A 60 18.41 8.23 7.32
CA VAL A 60 18.72 6.88 6.84
C VAL A 60 17.77 5.86 7.46
N LEU A 61 17.55 5.92 8.78
CA LEU A 61 16.63 5.03 9.48
C LEU A 61 15.18 5.22 9.00
N LEU A 62 14.76 6.47 8.76
CA LEU A 62 13.46 6.78 8.18
C LEU A 62 13.32 6.17 6.78
N GLY A 63 14.34 6.32 5.92
CA GLY A 63 14.34 5.73 4.58
C GLY A 63 14.23 4.21 4.62
N VAL A 64 14.98 3.55 5.51
CA VAL A 64 14.89 2.10 5.73
C VAL A 64 13.50 1.70 6.22
N ALA A 65 12.96 2.39 7.22
CA ALA A 65 11.63 2.12 7.74
C ALA A 65 10.54 2.29 6.68
N LEU A 66 10.67 3.29 5.79
CA LEU A 66 9.74 3.54 4.71
C LEU A 66 9.79 2.43 3.64
N VAL A 67 10.98 1.97 3.25
CA VAL A 67 11.12 0.82 2.33
C VAL A 67 10.48 -0.43 2.93
N ILE A 68 10.71 -0.68 4.22
CA ILE A 68 10.12 -1.80 4.94
C ILE A 68 8.59 -1.69 4.98
N ALA A 69 8.05 -0.51 5.32
CA ALA A 69 6.61 -0.25 5.37
C ALA A 69 5.95 -0.42 4.00
N LEU A 70 6.57 0.05 2.91
CA LEU A 70 6.08 -0.17 1.55
C LEU A 70 6.07 -1.65 1.17
N GLY A 71 7.09 -2.41 1.57
CA GLY A 71 7.13 -3.85 1.39
C GLY A 71 6.03 -4.57 2.17
N PHE A 72 5.77 -4.17 3.41
CA PHE A 72 4.66 -4.67 4.21
C PHE A 72 3.32 -4.37 3.55
N GLU A 73 3.06 -3.11 3.17
CA GLU A 73 1.81 -2.69 2.50
C GLU A 73 1.54 -3.52 1.23
N PHE A 74 2.58 -3.79 0.44
CA PHE A 74 2.47 -4.64 -0.74
C PHE A 74 1.95 -6.04 -0.39
N VAL A 75 2.57 -6.73 0.59
CA VAL A 75 2.15 -8.09 0.98
C VAL A 75 0.72 -8.07 1.54
N ASN A 76 0.38 -7.10 2.38
CA ASN A 76 -0.99 -6.95 2.89
C ASN A 76 -2.00 -6.74 1.74
N GLY A 77 -1.68 -5.90 0.76
CA GLY A 77 -2.53 -5.69 -0.42
C GLY A 77 -2.76 -6.96 -1.25
N PHE A 78 -1.79 -7.89 -1.30
CA PHE A 78 -1.98 -9.21 -1.92
C PHE A 78 -2.98 -10.07 -1.15
N HIS A 79 -2.88 -10.10 0.19
CA HIS A 79 -3.80 -10.86 1.04
C HIS A 79 -5.24 -10.32 0.89
N ASP A 80 -5.39 -9.00 0.97
CA ASP A 80 -6.68 -8.33 0.82
C ASP A 80 -7.29 -8.60 -0.54
N THR A 81 -6.46 -8.56 -1.59
CA THR A 81 -6.90 -8.85 -2.95
C THR A 81 -7.32 -10.30 -3.09
N ALA A 82 -6.55 -11.27 -2.58
CA ALA A 82 -6.92 -12.68 -2.62
C ALA A 82 -8.29 -12.93 -1.96
N ASN A 83 -8.53 -12.31 -0.80
CA ASN A 83 -9.79 -12.43 -0.07
C ASN A 83 -10.97 -11.77 -0.81
N ALA A 84 -10.76 -10.56 -1.34
CA ALA A 84 -11.81 -9.80 -2.03
C ALA A 84 -12.21 -10.44 -3.37
N VAL A 85 -11.23 -10.93 -4.15
CA VAL A 85 -11.50 -11.44 -5.50
C VAL A 85 -11.95 -12.90 -5.52
N ALA A 86 -11.65 -13.69 -4.48
CA ALA A 86 -12.02 -15.12 -4.44
C ALA A 86 -13.52 -15.34 -4.67
N THR A 87 -14.37 -14.56 -4.00
CA THR A 87 -15.84 -14.68 -4.11
C THR A 87 -16.34 -14.23 -5.48
N VAL A 88 -15.81 -13.12 -6.01
CA VAL A 88 -16.18 -12.53 -7.29
C VAL A 88 -15.83 -13.47 -8.45
N ILE A 89 -14.64 -14.07 -8.40
CA ILE A 89 -14.17 -15.04 -9.40
C ILE A 89 -14.97 -16.34 -9.30
N TYR A 90 -15.16 -16.88 -8.09
CA TYR A 90 -15.89 -18.13 -7.88
C TYR A 90 -17.35 -18.05 -8.36
N THR A 91 -18.00 -16.91 -8.10
CA THR A 91 -19.38 -16.65 -8.56
C THR A 91 -19.48 -16.27 -10.04
N HIS A 92 -18.35 -16.16 -10.75
CA HIS A 92 -18.28 -15.74 -12.15
C HIS A 92 -18.96 -14.38 -12.41
N SER A 93 -18.99 -13.51 -11.41
CA SER A 93 -19.61 -12.18 -11.52
C SER A 93 -18.72 -11.19 -12.28
N LEU A 94 -17.41 -11.45 -12.33
CA LEU A 94 -16.42 -10.57 -12.97
C LEU A 94 -15.19 -11.38 -13.42
N PRO A 95 -14.59 -11.08 -14.60
CA PRO A 95 -13.35 -11.71 -15.03
C PRO A 95 -12.20 -11.46 -14.04
N ALA A 96 -11.36 -12.47 -13.80
CA ALA A 96 -10.29 -12.43 -12.81
C ALA A 96 -9.32 -11.24 -13.00
N SER A 97 -8.97 -10.91 -14.23
CA SER A 97 -8.10 -9.77 -14.53
C SER A 97 -8.70 -8.43 -14.09
N PHE A 98 -10.01 -8.24 -14.30
CA PHE A 98 -10.68 -7.02 -13.87
C PHE A 98 -10.89 -7.01 -12.35
N ALA A 99 -11.23 -8.15 -11.75
CA ALA A 99 -11.42 -8.25 -10.30
C ALA A 99 -10.14 -7.85 -9.52
N VAL A 100 -8.96 -8.29 -9.98
CA VAL A 100 -7.68 -7.93 -9.36
C VAL A 100 -7.38 -6.44 -9.50
N VAL A 101 -7.57 -5.86 -10.70
CA VAL A 101 -7.37 -4.41 -10.91
C VAL A 101 -8.35 -3.60 -10.06
N TRP A 102 -9.62 -4.03 -10.00
CA TRP A 102 -10.66 -3.39 -9.21
C TRP A 102 -10.34 -3.42 -7.71
N SER A 103 -9.90 -4.57 -7.19
CA SER A 103 -9.43 -4.70 -5.81
C SER A 103 -8.26 -3.76 -5.50
N GLY A 104 -7.25 -3.72 -6.39
CA GLY A 104 -6.11 -2.82 -6.24
C GLY A 104 -6.53 -1.35 -6.22
N CYS A 105 -7.50 -0.95 -7.05
CA CYS A 105 -8.05 0.41 -7.01
C CYS A 105 -8.68 0.75 -5.65
N TRP A 106 -9.48 -0.14 -5.08
CA TRP A 106 -10.12 0.10 -3.77
C TRP A 106 -9.14 0.07 -2.61
N ASN A 107 -8.12 -0.80 -2.64
CA ASN A 107 -7.06 -0.80 -1.64
C ASN A 107 -6.29 0.53 -1.65
N PHE A 108 -5.93 1.03 -2.83
CA PHE A 108 -5.29 2.34 -2.98
C PHE A 108 -6.17 3.50 -2.51
N LEU A 109 -7.45 3.52 -2.90
CA LEU A 109 -8.39 4.54 -2.44
C LEU A 109 -8.60 4.49 -0.91
N GLY A 110 -8.62 3.28 -0.33
CA GLY A 110 -8.67 3.07 1.11
C GLY A 110 -7.53 3.80 1.80
N VAL A 111 -6.30 3.61 1.36
CA VAL A 111 -5.14 4.33 1.89
C VAL A 111 -5.30 5.84 1.67
N LEU A 112 -5.62 6.31 0.46
CA LEU A 112 -5.72 7.75 0.18
C LEU A 112 -6.74 8.49 1.05
N PHE A 113 -7.93 7.91 1.28
CA PHE A 113 -8.98 8.56 2.06
C PHE A 113 -8.83 8.32 3.57
N SER A 114 -8.18 7.23 3.98
CA SER A 114 -8.11 6.81 5.38
C SER A 114 -6.80 7.15 6.10
N SER A 115 -5.72 7.43 5.35
CA SER A 115 -4.34 7.56 5.87
C SER A 115 -4.20 8.47 7.10
N GLY A 116 -5.01 9.53 7.22
CA GLY A 116 -5.00 10.38 8.42
C GLY A 116 -5.68 9.72 9.62
N ALA A 117 -6.94 9.32 9.46
CA ALA A 117 -7.76 8.86 10.58
C ALA A 117 -7.31 7.51 11.15
N VAL A 118 -6.95 6.55 10.29
CA VAL A 118 -6.53 5.22 10.75
C VAL A 118 -5.13 5.23 11.33
N ALA A 119 -4.19 5.99 10.74
CA ALA A 119 -2.84 6.08 11.30
C ALA A 119 -2.85 6.66 12.73
N PHE A 120 -3.58 7.76 12.96
CA PHE A 120 -3.74 8.31 14.31
C PHE A 120 -4.49 7.35 15.25
N GLY A 121 -5.50 6.64 14.75
CA GLY A 121 -6.21 5.62 15.52
C GLY A 121 -5.29 4.48 15.99
N ILE A 122 -4.46 3.93 15.12
CA ILE A 122 -3.51 2.87 15.47
C ILE A 122 -2.43 3.38 16.43
N VAL A 123 -1.87 4.57 16.19
CA VAL A 123 -0.88 5.18 17.09
C VAL A 123 -1.46 5.42 18.49
N ALA A 124 -2.74 5.81 18.59
CA ALA A 124 -3.42 5.99 19.86
C ALA A 124 -3.68 4.67 20.61
N LEU A 125 -3.71 3.52 19.90
CA LEU A 125 -3.81 2.19 20.50
C LEU A 125 -2.45 1.64 20.94
N LEU A 126 -1.34 2.21 20.45
CA LEU A 126 -0.02 1.90 20.98
C LEU A 126 0.17 2.60 22.35
N PRO A 127 0.76 1.91 23.35
CA PRO A 127 1.12 2.53 24.62
C PRO A 127 2.25 3.55 24.41
N VAL A 128 1.88 4.77 24.03
CA VAL A 128 2.78 5.91 23.76
C VAL A 128 3.64 6.30 24.97
N GLU A 129 3.17 6.00 26.18
CA GLU A 129 3.91 6.18 27.44
C GLU A 129 5.24 5.41 27.44
N LEU A 130 5.31 4.24 26.80
CA LEU A 130 6.54 3.45 26.67
C LEU A 130 7.49 3.96 25.57
N ILE A 131 7.03 4.85 24.69
CA ILE A 131 7.82 5.41 23.59
C ILE A 131 8.44 6.75 23.98
N LEU A 132 7.72 7.55 24.77
CA LEU A 132 8.14 8.90 25.17
C LEU A 132 9.07 8.94 26.40
N GLN A 133 9.07 7.88 27.22
CA GLN A 133 9.82 7.84 28.48
C GLN A 133 11.15 7.05 28.40
N VAL A 134 11.49 6.51 27.23
CA VAL A 134 12.70 5.71 27.03
C VAL A 134 13.63 6.47 26.08
N GLY A 135 14.90 6.60 26.45
CA GLY A 135 15.86 7.42 25.70
C GLY A 135 15.92 7.09 24.20
N SER A 136 16.43 8.04 23.40
CA SER A 136 16.46 8.01 21.93
C SER A 136 16.83 6.65 21.30
N SER A 137 17.77 5.90 21.90
CA SER A 137 18.19 4.57 21.42
C SER A 137 17.13 3.47 21.53
N ALA A 138 16.31 3.51 22.59
CA ALA A 138 15.27 2.50 22.81
C ALA A 138 14.05 2.73 21.92
N GLY A 139 13.71 3.99 21.64
CA GLY A 139 12.64 4.34 20.70
C GLY A 139 12.89 3.76 19.31
N PHE A 140 14.11 3.89 18.78
CA PHE A 140 14.48 3.28 17.49
C PHE A 140 14.36 1.75 17.53
N SER A 141 14.88 1.11 18.57
CA SER A 141 14.82 -0.35 18.73
C SER A 141 13.37 -0.87 18.77
N MET A 142 12.47 -0.14 19.44
CA MET A 142 11.06 -0.48 19.51
C MET A 142 10.37 -0.41 18.15
N VAL A 143 10.58 0.67 17.38
CA VAL A 143 9.99 0.82 16.04
C VAL A 143 10.43 -0.33 15.13
N PHE A 144 11.72 -0.67 15.11
CA PHE A 144 12.21 -1.78 14.31
C PHE A 144 11.68 -3.15 14.78
N ALA A 145 11.55 -3.36 16.10
CA ALA A 145 10.97 -4.59 16.63
C ALA A 145 9.49 -4.75 16.24
N LEU A 146 8.70 -3.67 16.31
CA LEU A 146 7.30 -3.66 15.89
C LEU A 146 7.16 -3.93 14.39
N LEU A 147 7.98 -3.27 13.56
CA LEU A 147 7.98 -3.50 12.12
C LEU A 147 8.36 -4.95 11.77
N LEU A 148 9.43 -5.48 12.38
CA LEU A 148 9.86 -6.85 12.14
C LEU A 148 8.80 -7.86 12.59
N SER A 149 8.23 -7.67 13.77
CA SER A 149 7.15 -8.52 14.31
C SER A 149 5.94 -8.53 13.37
N ALA A 150 5.48 -7.36 12.92
CA ALA A 150 4.37 -7.24 12.00
C ALA A 150 4.63 -7.99 10.68
N ILE A 151 5.84 -7.90 10.13
CA ILE A 151 6.21 -8.58 8.88
C ILE A 151 6.29 -10.09 9.05
N VAL A 152 6.97 -10.56 10.09
CA VAL A 152 7.11 -11.99 10.37
C VAL A 152 5.73 -12.62 10.56
N TRP A 153 4.85 -11.94 11.29
CA TRP A 153 3.47 -12.39 11.47
C TRP A 153 2.68 -12.37 10.15
N ASN A 154 2.78 -11.30 9.37
CA ASN A 154 2.07 -11.18 8.10
C ASN A 154 2.50 -12.25 7.09
N LEU A 155 3.80 -12.52 6.98
CA LEU A 155 4.32 -13.59 6.13
C LEU A 155 4.01 -14.98 6.68
N GLY A 156 4.04 -15.18 7.99
CA GLY A 156 3.82 -16.48 8.62
C GLY A 156 2.35 -16.93 8.70
N THR A 157 1.41 -16.01 8.48
CA THR A 157 -0.04 -16.31 8.46
C THR A 157 -0.57 -16.64 7.07
N TRP A 158 0.26 -16.50 6.04
CA TRP A 158 -0.03 -16.91 4.67
C TRP A 158 0.46 -18.33 4.40
#